data_AF-A0A1V3RA06-F1
#
_entry.id   AF-A0A1V3RA06-F1
#
_cell.length_a   1.000
_cell.length_b   1.000
_cell.length_c   1.000
_cell.angle_alpha   90.00
_cell.angle_beta   90.00
_cell.angle_gamma   90.00
#
_symmetry.space_group_name_H-M   'P 1'
#
loop_
_entity.id
_entity.type
_entity.pdbx_description
1 polymer ?
#
loop_
_entity_poly.entity_id
_entity_poly.type
_entity_poly.pdbx_seq_one_letter_code
_entity_poly.pdbx_strand_id
1 'polypeptide(L)' 'MNDYINRYQRQYKNALKTYEKLEKVKAEIDFKLKSNPVCSHLHKDLRTVNLDIKITLNEIEHIESHIHQHES' A
#
# COMPACT_ATOMS: atom_id res chain seq x y z
N MET A 1 8.94 26.48 0.87
CA MET A 1 8.06 25.79 1.84
C MET A 1 6.88 25.15 1.12
N ASN A 2 6.08 25.90 0.35
CA ASN A 2 4.94 25.36 -0.42
C ASN A 2 5.28 24.20 -1.38
N ASP A 3 6.40 24.26 -2.10
CA ASP A 3 6.74 23.21 -3.08
C ASP A 3 7.05 21.84 -2.45
N TYR A 4 7.56 21.82 -1.21
CA TYR A 4 7.84 20.57 -0.49
C TYR A 4 6.55 19.93 0.01
N ILE A 5 5.65 20.72 0.59
CA ILE A 5 4.33 20.24 1.04
C ILE A 5 3.53 19.71 -0.15
N ASN A 6 3.53 20.40 -1.29
CA ASN A 6 2.87 19.93 -2.52
C ASN A 6 3.44 18.60 -3.03
N ARG A 7 4.76 18.37 -2.90
CA ARG A 7 5.40 17.10 -3.25
C ARG A 7 4.96 15.97 -2.32
N TYR A 8 4.99 16.19 -1.01
CA TYR A 8 4.55 15.19 -0.04
C TYR A 8 3.07 14.85 -0.20
N GLN A 9 2.20 15.83 -0.43
CA GLN A 9 0.78 15.59 -0.70
C GLN A 9 0.57 14.76 -1.99
N ARG A 10 1.38 14.97 -3.02
CA ARG A 10 1.33 14.15 -4.25
C ARG A 10 1.82 12.73 -4.00
N GLN A 11 2.89 12.56 -3.24
CA GLN A 11 3.41 11.24 -2.85
C GLN A 11 2.37 10.48 -2.02
N TYR A 12 1.75 11.15 -1.04
CA TYR A 12 0.68 10.60 -0.22
C TYR A 12 -0.48 10.07 -1.06
N LYS A 13 -1.00 10.90 -1.98
CA LYS A 13 -2.08 10.50 -2.89
C LYS A 13 -1.69 9.31 -3.79
N ASN A 14 -0.43 9.21 -4.18
CA ASN A 14 0.04 8.09 -4.98
C ASN A 14 0.16 6.81 -4.15
N ALA A 15 0.70 6.90 -2.92
CA ALA A 15 0.82 5.78 -2.01
C ALA A 15 -0.55 5.21 -1.64
N LEU A 16 -1.55 6.07 -1.36
CA LEU A 16 -2.94 5.66 -1.16
C LEU A 16 -3.53 4.91 -2.37
N LYS A 17 -3.32 5.42 -3.59
CA LYS A 17 -3.76 4.74 -4.82
C LYS A 17 -3.08 3.38 -5.02
N THR A 18 -1.80 3.28 -4.65
CA THR A 18 -1.07 2.00 -4.69
C THR A 18 -1.65 1.03 -3.67
N TYR A 19 -1.88 1.48 -2.44
CA TYR A 19 -2.51 0.69 -1.39
C TYR A 19 -3.89 0.14 -1.81
N GLU A 20 -4.76 0.97 -2.36
CA GLU A 20 -6.08 0.54 -2.88
C GLU A 20 -5.98 -0.54 -3.97
N LYS A 21 -4.98 -0.46 -4.85
CA LYS A 21 -4.76 -1.49 -5.87
C LYS A 21 -4.28 -2.79 -5.25
N LEU A 22 -3.35 -2.73 -4.30
CA LEU A 22 -2.84 -3.91 -3.61
C LEU A 22 -3.94 -4.62 -2.82
N GLU A 23 -4.82 -3.89 -2.15
CA GLU A 23 -5.99 -4.45 -1.46
C GLU A 23 -6.94 -5.19 -2.43
N LYS A 24 -7.17 -4.64 -3.63
CA LYS A 24 -7.95 -5.34 -4.67
C LYS A 24 -7.28 -6.63 -5.12
N VAL A 25 -5.98 -6.60 -5.39
CA VAL A 25 -5.21 -7.79 -5.78
C VAL A 25 -5.25 -8.84 -4.66
N LYS A 26 -5.08 -8.43 -3.41
CA LYS A 26 -5.19 -9.31 -2.23
C LYS A 26 -6.57 -9.98 -2.19
N ALA A 27 -7.64 -9.20 -2.34
CA ALA A 27 -9.01 -9.72 -2.33
C ALA A 27 -9.27 -10.72 -3.47
N GLU A 28 -8.72 -10.48 -4.66
CA GLU A 28 -8.80 -11.41 -5.79
C GLU A 28 -8.06 -12.73 -5.52
N ILE A 29 -6.87 -12.66 -4.91
CA ILE A 29 -6.11 -13.86 -4.52
C ILE A 29 -6.86 -14.64 -3.43
N ASP A 30 -7.35 -13.94 -2.40
CA ASP A 30 -8.16 -14.54 -1.33
C ASP A 30 -9.41 -15.22 -1.90
N PHE A 31 -10.07 -14.61 -2.90
CA PHE A 31 -11.20 -15.23 -3.60
C PHE A 31 -10.81 -16.51 -4.34
N LYS A 32 -9.69 -16.52 -5.08
CA LYS A 32 -9.20 -17.71 -5.78
C LYS A 32 -8.79 -18.83 -4.82
N LEU A 33 -8.25 -18.48 -3.65
CA LEU A 33 -7.90 -19.46 -2.62
C LEU A 33 -9.13 -20.15 -2.01
N LYS A 34 -10.32 -19.54 -2.05
CA LYS A 34 -11.56 -20.22 -1.60
C LYS A 34 -11.87 -21.47 -2.42
N SER A 35 -11.61 -21.44 -3.72
CA SER A 35 -11.84 -22.58 -4.63
C SER A 35 -10.63 -23.49 -4.77
N ASN A 36 -9.41 -22.98 -4.51
CA ASN A 36 -8.17 -23.76 -4.56
C ASN A 36 -7.25 -23.46 -3.36
N PRO A 37 -7.58 -23.99 -2.16
CA PRO A 37 -6.94 -23.59 -0.91
C PRO A 37 -5.49 -24.05 -0.76
N VAL A 38 -5.07 -25.07 -1.52
CA VAL A 38 -3.70 -25.64 -1.46
C VAL A 38 -2.78 -25.10 -2.55
N CYS A 39 -3.22 -24.09 -3.31
CA CYS A 39 -2.44 -23.53 -4.41
C CYS A 39 -1.23 -22.75 -3.89
N SER A 40 -0.05 -23.38 -3.94
CA SER A 40 1.22 -22.81 -3.48
C SER A 40 1.58 -21.48 -4.16
N HIS A 41 1.20 -21.31 -5.43
CA HIS A 41 1.45 -20.10 -6.19
C HIS A 41 0.63 -18.92 -5.64
N LEU A 42 -0.67 -19.13 -5.41
CA LEU A 42 -1.54 -18.12 -4.82
C LEU A 42 -1.10 -17.72 -3.40
N HIS A 43 -0.62 -18.67 -2.60
CA HIS A 43 -0.06 -18.35 -1.27
C HIS A 43 1.22 -17.52 -1.35
N LYS A 44 2.09 -17.79 -2.33
CA LYS A 44 3.29 -16.99 -2.58
C LYS A 44 2.95 -15.57 -3.05
N ASP A 45 1.98 -15.45 -3.95
CA ASP A 45 1.50 -14.15 -4.44
C ASP A 45 0.86 -13.36 -3.28
N LEU A 46 0.02 -14.01 -2.46
CA LEU A 46 -0.59 -13.39 -1.28
C LEU A 46 0.47 -12.88 -0.31
N ARG A 47 1.53 -13.65 -0.05
CA ARG A 47 2.64 -13.22 0.81
C ARG A 47 3.36 -12.00 0.24
N THR A 48 3.53 -11.94 -1.08
CA THR A 48 4.20 -10.83 -1.76
C THR A 48 3.35 -9.57 -1.66
N VAL A 49 2.05 -9.66 -1.99
CA VAL A 49 1.11 -8.53 -1.90
C VAL A 49 0.99 -8.03 -0.46
N ASN A 50 0.95 -8.93 0.54
CA ASN A 50 0.93 -8.55 1.95
C ASN A 50 2.20 -7.79 2.37
N LEU A 51 3.36 -8.12 1.81
CA LEU A 51 4.60 -7.38 2.07
C LEU A 51 4.54 -5.99 1.43
N ASP A 52 4.10 -5.89 0.18
CA ASP A 52 3.96 -4.63 -0.55
C ASP A 52 2.96 -3.69 0.15
N ILE A 53 1.87 -4.23 0.69
CA ILE A 53 0.91 -3.49 1.51
C ILE A 53 1.59 -2.88 2.73
N LYS A 54 2.36 -3.68 3.49
CA LYS A 54 3.07 -3.19 4.68
C LYS A 54 4.08 -2.10 4.34
N ILE A 55 4.83 -2.27 3.26
CA ILE A 55 5.79 -1.26 2.78
C ILE A 55 5.06 0.04 2.42
N THR A 56 3.94 -0.07 1.71
CA THR A 56 3.14 1.10 1.30
C THR A 56 2.54 1.83 2.50
N LEU A 57 2.04 1.10 3.51
CA LEU A 57 1.54 1.70 4.75
C LEU A 57 2.64 2.44 5.51
N ASN A 58 3.84 1.85 5.61
CA ASN A 58 4.97 2.52 6.23
C ASN A 58 5.38 3.80 5.47
N GLU A 59 5.31 3.78 4.13
CA GLU A 59 5.56 4.97 3.30
C GLU A 59 4.52 6.07 3.58
N ILE A 60 3.24 5.69 3.69
CA ILE A 60 2.14 6.62 4.04
C ILE A 60 2.40 7.27 5.41
N GLU A 61 2.66 6.48 6.45
CA GLU A 61 2.97 6.99 7.80
C GLU A 61 4.19 7.93 7.81
N HIS A 62 5.22 7.57 7.06
CA HIS A 62 6.43 8.40 6.94
C HIS A 62 6.10 9.75 6.28
N ILE A 63 5.33 9.75 5.19
CA ILE A 63 4.91 10.98 4.51
C ILE A 63 4.02 11.84 5.42
N GLU A 64 3.06 11.24 6.13
CA GLU A 64 2.19 11.95 7.08
C GLU A 64 3.00 12.63 8.19
N SER A 65 4.02 11.94 8.71
CA SER A 65 4.94 12.51 9.70
C SER A 65 5.69 13.73 9.17
N HIS A 66 6.14 13.68 7.92
CA HIS A 66 6.84 14.81 7.28
C HIS A 66 5.90 16.00 7.03
N ILE A 67 4.65 15.75 6.65
CA ILE A 67 3.65 16.81 6.49
C ILE A 67 3.40 17.50 7.84
N HIS A 68 3.13 16.74 8.91
CA HIS A 68 2.88 17.31 10.24
C HIS A 68 4.03 18.14 10.79
N GLN A 69 5.28 17.71 10.58
CA GLN A 69 6.48 18.44 11.01
C GLN A 69 6.68 19.78 10.28
N HIS A 70 6.08 19.95 9.10
CA HIS A 70 6.18 21.17 8.31
C HIS A 70 4.94 22.07 8.40
N GLU A 71 3.87 21.60 9.04
CA GLU A 71 2.65 22.36 9.35
C GLU A 71 2.61 22.91 10.79
N SER A 72 3.49 22.42 11.68
CA SER A 72 3.69 22.93 13.06
C SER A 72 4.75 24.04 13.13
#